data_AF-A0A920MGK4-F1
#
_entry.id   AF-A0A920MGK4-F1
#
_cell.length_a   1.000
_cell.length_b   1.000
_cell.length_c   1.000
_cell.angle_alpha   90.00
_cell.angle_beta   90.00
_cell.angle_gamma   90.00
#
_symmetry.space_group_name_H-M   'P 1'
#
loop_
_entity.id
_entity.type
_entity.pdbx_description
1 polymer ?
#
loop_
_entity_poly.entity_id
_entity_poly.type
_entity_poly.pdbx_seq_one_letter_code
_entity_poly.pdbx_strand_id
1 'polypeptide(L)'
;MYLASKYSKSLDGRFRNSFLSILGLLNIGFLIFLAFTSNPFERNISIPIDGKDLNPLLQDFGLIIHPPMLYMGYVGLSVVFSFAVACLIHRDFSPG
;
A
#
# COMPACT_ATOMS: atom_id res chain seq x y z
N MET A 1 5.85 3.87 3.49
CA MET A 1 7.29 3.55 3.61
C MET A 1 8.09 4.56 4.44
N TYR A 2 7.97 5.87 4.18
CA TYR A 2 8.70 6.90 4.94
C TYR A 2 8.47 6.83 6.46
N LEU A 3 7.21 6.76 6.90
CA LEU A 3 6.88 6.65 8.33
C LEU A 3 7.47 5.37 8.93
N ALA A 4 7.31 4.23 8.25
CA ALA A 4 7.91 2.97 8.68
C ALA A 4 9.42 3.08 8.87
N SER A 5 10.14 3.67 7.90
CA SER A 5 11.59 3.90 8.01
C SER A 5 11.97 4.87 9.14
N LYS A 6 11.16 5.90 9.41
CA LYS A 6 11.42 6.87 10.47
C LYS A 6 11.26 6.22 11.85
N TYR A 7 10.21 5.43 12.05
CA TYR A 7 9.88 4.83 13.34
C TYR A 7 10.60 3.49 13.61
N SER A 8 11.11 2.81 12.58
CA SER A 8 11.83 1.53 12.73
C SER A 8 13.31 1.67 13.11
N LYS A 9 13.79 2.87 13.49
CA LYS A 9 15.22 3.11 13.75
C LYS A 9 15.76 2.40 14.98
N SER A 10 14.90 2.04 15.93
CA SER A 10 15.26 1.33 17.17
C SER A 10 15.50 -0.17 16.97
N LEU A 11 15.12 -0.73 15.82
CA LEU A 11 15.28 -2.16 15.53
C LEU A 11 16.73 -2.50 15.16
N ASP A 12 17.13 -3.75 15.40
CA ASP A 12 18.41 -4.28 14.93
C ASP A 12 18.58 -4.03 13.42
N GLY A 13 19.81 -3.69 13.00
CA GLY A 13 20.09 -3.30 11.63
C GLY A 13 19.76 -4.37 10.60
N ARG A 14 20.00 -5.66 10.90
CA ARG A 14 19.73 -6.76 9.97
C ARG A 14 18.23 -6.99 9.86
N PHE A 15 17.54 -6.99 10.99
CA PHE A 15 16.08 -7.12 11.04
C PHE A 15 15.39 -5.98 10.28
N ARG A 16 15.79 -4.74 10.57
CA ARG A 16 15.24 -3.53 9.93
C ARG A 16 15.41 -3.57 8.42
N ASN A 17 16.57 -4.02 7.93
CA ASN A 17 16.84 -4.12 6.50
C ASN A 17 15.92 -5.14 5.83
N SER A 18 15.73 -6.33 6.41
CA SER A 18 14.78 -7.31 5.89
C SER A 18 13.34 -6.77 5.87
N PHE A 19 12.89 -6.18 6.98
CA PHE A 19 11.56 -5.56 7.10
C PHE A 19 11.32 -4.50 6.01
N LEU A 20 12.24 -3.54 5.86
CA LEU A 20 12.12 -2.48 4.85
C LEU A 20 12.22 -3.02 3.42
N SER A 21 13.00 -4.08 3.20
CA SER A 21 13.14 -4.72 1.88
C SER A 21 11.84 -5.39 1.45
N ILE A 22 11.18 -6.13 2.35
CA ILE A 22 9.88 -6.79 2.07
C ILE A 22 8.80 -5.73 1.82
N LEU A 23 8.74 -4.71 2.67
CA LEU A 23 7.79 -3.60 2.49
C LEU A 23 8.04 -2.86 1.17
N GLY A 24 9.31 -2.73 0.77
CA GLY A 24 9.70 -2.14 -0.50
C GLY A 24 9.36 -2.99 -1.71
N LEU A 25 9.52 -4.31 -1.63
CA LEU A 25 9.10 -5.24 -2.69
C LEU A 25 7.60 -5.15 -2.94
N LEU A 26 6.79 -5.09 -1.88
CA LEU A 26 5.34 -4.87 -2.01
C LEU A 26 5.05 -3.55 -2.73
N ASN A 27 5.71 -2.46 -2.34
CA ASN A 27 5.51 -1.16 -2.97
C ASN A 27 5.91 -1.15 -4.46
N ILE A 28 7.04 -1.76 -4.80
CA ILE A 28 7.48 -1.93 -6.19
C ILE A 28 6.45 -2.73 -6.98
N GLY A 29 5.91 -3.81 -6.42
CA GLY A 29 4.84 -4.60 -7.06
C GLY A 29 3.61 -3.75 -7.39
N PHE A 30 3.14 -2.92 -6.44
CA PHE A 30 2.05 -1.98 -6.69
C PHE A 30 2.38 -0.93 -7.75
N LEU A 31 3.62 -0.42 -7.77
CA LEU A 31 4.07 0.54 -8.78
C LEU A 31 4.10 -0.08 -10.17
N ILE A 32 4.57 -1.32 -10.31
CA ILE A 32 4.54 -2.07 -11.57
C ILE A 32 3.10 -2.27 -12.03
N PHE A 33 2.21 -2.70 -11.14
CA PHE A 33 0.79 -2.87 -11.47
C PHE A 33 0.15 -1.54 -11.94
N LEU A 34 0.45 -0.44 -11.25
CA LEU A 34 -0.03 0.88 -11.62
C LEU A 34 0.54 1.34 -12.97
N ALA A 35 1.82 1.09 -13.24
CA ALA A 35 2.47 1.53 -14.47
C ALA A 35 1.99 0.78 -15.73
N PHE A 36 1.72 -0.53 -15.62
CA PHE A 36 1.45 -1.38 -16.78
C PHE A 36 -0.01 -1.82 -16.93
N THR A 37 -0.79 -1.87 -15.85
CA THR A 37 -2.16 -2.38 -15.89
C THR A 37 -3.19 -1.29 -15.65
N SER A 38 -2.94 -0.41 -14.68
CA SER A 38 -3.90 0.58 -14.21
C SER A 38 -3.33 1.99 -14.27
N ASN A 39 -2.72 2.34 -15.41
CA ASN A 39 -2.02 3.61 -15.57
C ASN A 39 -3.02 4.78 -15.62
N PRO A 40 -3.06 5.66 -14.59
CA PRO A 40 -4.02 6.77 -14.53
C PRO A 40 -3.70 7.88 -15.54
N PHE A 41 -2.51 7.85 -16.14
CA PHE A 41 -2.07 8.80 -17.16
C PHE A 41 -2.34 8.31 -18.58
N GLU A 42 -2.89 7.11 -18.75
CA GLU A 42 -3.40 6.70 -20.06
C GLU A 42 -4.52 7.65 -20.50
N ARG A 43 -4.35 8.18 -21.70
CA ARG A 43 -5.26 9.20 -22.22
C ARG A 43 -6.59 8.56 -22.58
N ASN A 44 -7.64 9.00 -21.89
CA ASN A 44 -8.99 8.69 -22.33
C ASN A 44 -9.31 9.49 -23.59
N ILE A 45 -9.55 8.80 -24.70
CA ILE A 45 -9.92 9.39 -26.00
C ILE A 45 -11.35 9.92 -26.04
N SER A 46 -12.19 9.56 -25.05
CA SER A 46 -13.60 9.95 -24.96
C SER A 46 -13.81 10.87 -23.76
N ILE A 47 -13.45 12.15 -23.89
CA ILE A 47 -13.63 13.15 -22.83
C ILE A 47 -15.04 13.76 -22.98
N PRO A 48 -15.95 13.58 -22.00
CA PRO A 48 -17.27 14.20 -22.03
C PRO A 48 -17.15 15.74 -22.03
N ILE A 49 -18.04 16.43 -22.75
CA ILE A 49 -18.05 17.90 -22.89
C ILE A 49 -18.23 18.60 -21.54
N ASP A 50 -19.09 18.04 -20.69
CA ASP A 50 -19.19 18.35 -19.27
C ASP A 50 -18.66 17.17 -18.47
N GLY A 51 -17.85 17.43 -17.45
CA GLY A 51 -17.30 16.37 -16.58
C GLY A 51 -18.40 15.44 -16.08
N LYS A 52 -18.18 14.12 -16.14
CA LYS A 52 -19.11 13.19 -15.51
C LYS A 52 -19.05 13.41 -14.01
N ASP A 53 -20.16 13.83 -13.42
CA ASP A 53 -20.39 13.71 -11.99
C ASP A 53 -20.20 12.26 -11.54
N LEU A 54 -20.06 12.06 -10.23
CA LEU A 54 -20.08 10.71 -9.67
C LEU A 54 -21.36 9.99 -10.12
N ASN A 55 -21.21 8.72 -10.49
CA ASN A 55 -22.35 7.82 -10.68
C ASN A 55 -23.30 8.00 -9.48
N PRO A 56 -24.61 8.25 -9.67
CA PRO A 56 -25.55 8.49 -8.58
C PRO A 56 -25.50 7.43 -7.47
N LEU A 57 -25.16 6.18 -7.82
CA LEU A 57 -24.97 5.10 -6.85
C LEU A 57 -23.73 5.32 -5.95
N LEU A 58 -22.66 5.88 -6.49
CA LEU A 58 -21.42 6.19 -5.75
C LEU A 58 -21.55 7.40 -4.83
N GLN A 59 -22.70 8.06 -4.77
CA GLN A 59 -22.96 9.14 -3.82
C GLN A 59 -23.38 8.63 -2.43
N ASP A 60 -23.71 7.33 -2.32
CA ASP A 60 -23.96 6.69 -1.03
C ASP A 60 -22.68 6.70 -0.17
N PHE A 61 -22.84 7.04 1.11
CA PHE A 61 -21.72 7.17 2.05
C PHE A 61 -20.87 5.90 2.15
N GLY A 62 -21.50 4.72 2.10
CA GLY A 62 -20.78 3.44 2.15
C GLY A 62 -19.93 3.23 0.91
N LEU A 63 -20.41 3.62 -0.26
CA LEU A 63 -19.67 3.52 -1.52
C LEU A 63 -18.57 4.57 -1.67
N ILE A 64 -18.67 5.72 -0.99
CA ILE A 64 -17.58 6.70 -0.93
C ILE A 64 -16.44 6.22 -0.02
N ILE A 65 -16.77 5.54 1.08
CA ILE A 65 -15.80 5.17 2.12
C ILE A 65 -15.10 3.83 1.84
N HIS A 66 -15.73 2.93 1.09
CA HIS A 66 -15.13 1.61 0.85
C HIS A 66 -13.72 1.69 0.23
N PRO A 67 -13.41 2.55 -0.77
CA PRO A 67 -12.07 2.56 -1.36
C PRO A 67 -10.99 3.06 -0.39
N PRO A 68 -11.19 4.19 0.35
CA PRO A 68 -10.25 4.58 1.40
C PRO A 68 -10.09 3.54 2.50
N MET A 69 -11.17 2.86 2.92
CA MET A 69 -11.10 1.84 3.97
C MET A 69 -10.28 0.63 3.52
N LEU A 70 -10.51 0.14 2.29
CA LEU A 70 -9.72 -0.96 1.72
C LEU A 70 -8.25 -0.57 1.59
N TYR A 71 -7.96 0.65 1.11
CA TYR A 71 -6.59 1.13 1.02
C TYR A 71 -5.90 1.21 2.39
N MET A 72 -6.59 1.73 3.41
CA MET A 72 -6.10 1.74 4.79
C MET A 72 -5.80 0.32 5.28
N GLY A 73 -6.66 -0.65 4.97
CA GLY A 73 -6.44 -2.07 5.27
C GLY A 73 -5.18 -2.62 4.59
N TYR A 74 -5.02 -2.40 3.29
CA TYR A 74 -3.85 -2.86 2.54
C TYR A 74 -2.54 -2.27 3.09
N VAL A 75 -2.51 -0.95 3.33
CA VAL A 75 -1.31 -0.26 3.84
C VAL A 75 -0.99 -0.67 5.28
N GLY A 76 -2.00 -0.77 6.14
CA GLY A 76 -1.82 -1.19 7.53
C GLY A 76 -1.31 -2.63 7.64
N LEU A 77 -1.98 -3.56 6.94
CA LEU A 77 -1.64 -4.98 6.99
C LEU A 77 -0.28 -5.27 6.35
N SER A 78 0.14 -4.53 5.33
CA SER A 78 1.45 -4.74 4.70
C SER A 78 2.63 -4.44 5.63
N VAL A 79 2.47 -3.56 6.62
CA VAL A 79 3.49 -3.35 7.69
C VAL A 79 3.58 -4.59 8.59
N VAL A 80 2.45 -5.08 9.10
CA VAL A 80 2.40 -6.26 9.97
C VAL A 80 2.93 -7.50 9.25
N PHE A 81 2.53 -7.69 7.99
CA PHE A 81 3.02 -8.76 7.14
C PHE A 81 4.54 -8.69 6.94
N SER A 82 5.07 -7.52 6.60
CA SER A 82 6.52 -7.36 6.40
C SER A 82 7.32 -7.64 7.66
N PHE A 83 6.78 -7.29 8.83
CA PHE A 83 7.38 -7.58 10.12
C PHE A 83 7.36 -9.09 10.42
N ALA A 84 6.22 -9.76 10.22
CA ALA A 84 6.09 -11.20 10.41
C ALA A 84 7.05 -12.00 9.51
N VAL A 85 7.18 -11.61 8.24
CA VAL A 85 8.12 -12.26 7.31
C VAL A 85 9.58 -12.00 7.74
N ALA A 86 9.92 -10.80 8.20
CA ALA A 86 11.25 -10.52 8.75
C ALA A 86 11.56 -11.40 9.98
N CYS A 87 10.60 -11.55 10.92
CA CYS A 87 10.73 -12.47 12.05
C CYS A 87 10.98 -13.91 11.59
N LEU A 88 10.24 -14.40 10.59
CA LEU A 88 10.43 -15.75 10.05
C LEU A 88 11.83 -15.95 9.44
N ILE A 89 12.36 -14.95 8.73
CA ILE A 89 13.70 -14.99 8.14
C ILE A 89 14.78 -15.07 9.22
N HIS A 90 14.65 -14.25 10.27
CA HIS A 90 15.64 -14.18 11.35
C HIS A 90 15.43 -15.24 12.44
N ARG A 91 14.32 -15.99 12.38
CA ARG A 91 13.85 -16.90 13.45
C ARG A 91 13.74 -16.20 14.81
N ASP A 92 13.50 -14.90 14.78
CA ASP A 92 13.40 -14.08 15.97
C ASP A 92 11.93 -13.83 16.28
N PHE A 93 11.42 -14.62 17.22
CA PHE A 93 10.08 -14.51 17.76
C PHE A 93 10.07 -13.80 19.12
N SER A 94 11.18 -13.19 19.53
CA SER A 94 11.23 -12.48 20.80
C SER A 94 10.31 -11.25 20.71
N PRO A 95 9.33 -11.10 21.61
CA PRO A 95 8.76 -9.78 21.83
C PRO A 95 9.94 -8.94 22.38
N GLY A 96 10.25 -7.85 21.70
CA GLY A 96 11.38 -6.98 22.08
C GLY A 96 11.29 -6.44 23.50
#